data_AF-A0A504ZA23-F1
#
_entry.id   AF-A0A504ZA23-F1
#
_cell.length_a   1.000
_cell.length_b   1.000
_cell.length_c   1.000
_cell.angle_alpha   90.00
_cell.angle_beta   90.00
_cell.angle_gamma   90.00
#
_symmetry.space_group_name_H-M   'P 1'
#
loop_
_entity.id
_entity.type
_entity.pdbx_description
1 polymer ?
#
loop_
_entity_poly.entity_id
_entity_poly.type
_entity_poly.pdbx_seq_one_letter_code
_entity_poly.pdbx_strand_id
1 'polypeptide(L)'
;MVNSSQHKLAQWLCKLIGPIRDWLSRFTVEDSFQLKTDLPDIGYRNCFLALHDVTSLFTNISVEEAVGQVCKHAHDVGFPMDELKTLLNKCVRDVQSSFNGKLYNGEPAWTDTCRCFHVNTRE
;
A
#
# COMPACT_ATOMS: atom_id res chain seq x y z
N MET A 1 9.80 -15.33 -5.83
CA MET A 1 10.18 -16.33 -4.82
C MET A 1 8.90 -16.85 -4.15
N VAL A 2 8.35 -17.98 -4.63
CA VAL A 2 7.12 -18.58 -4.08
C VAL A 2 7.53 -19.70 -3.12
N ASN A 3 6.84 -19.84 -1.98
CA ASN A 3 7.09 -20.85 -0.92
C ASN A 3 8.34 -20.72 -0.05
N SER A 4 9.08 -19.61 -0.08
CA SER A 4 10.15 -19.38 0.91
C SER A 4 9.58 -19.04 2.30
N SER A 5 10.41 -19.11 3.36
CA SER A 5 10.02 -18.69 4.71
C SER A 5 9.60 -17.22 4.76
N GLN A 6 10.29 -16.36 4.00
CA GLN A 6 9.97 -14.95 3.86
C GLN A 6 8.63 -14.74 3.13
N HIS A 7 8.35 -15.54 2.10
CA HIS A 7 7.07 -15.48 1.39
C HIS A 7 5.90 -15.85 2.31
N LYS A 8 6.06 -16.91 3.12
CA LYS A 8 5.04 -17.31 4.11
C LYS A 8 4.84 -16.25 5.20
N LEU A 9 5.94 -15.64 5.66
CA LEU A 9 5.89 -14.53 6.62
C LEU A 9 5.15 -13.32 6.04
N ALA A 10 5.48 -12.94 4.80
CA ALA A 10 4.83 -11.84 4.10
C ALA A 10 3.33 -12.10 3.90
N GLN A 11 2.95 -13.31 3.48
CA GLN A 11 1.54 -13.69 3.36
C GLN A 11 0.79 -13.61 4.69
N TRP A 12 1.41 -14.05 5.78
CA TRP A 12 0.84 -13.97 7.12
C TRP A 12 0.71 -12.51 7.58
N LEU A 13 1.72 -11.67 7.38
CA LEU A 13 1.67 -10.24 7.68
C LEU A 13 0.62 -9.50 6.85
N CYS A 14 0.46 -9.82 5.57
CA CYS A 14 -0.60 -9.25 4.72
C CYS A 14 -1.99 -9.55 5.27
N LYS A 15 -2.22 -10.74 5.82
CA LYS A 15 -3.50 -11.09 6.48
C LYS A 15 -3.68 -10.31 7.77
N LEU A 16 -2.62 -10.18 8.56
CA LEU A 16 -2.62 -9.45 9.83
C LEU A 16 -2.93 -7.95 9.63
N ILE A 17 -2.31 -7.32 8.63
CA ILE A 17 -2.45 -5.89 8.32
C ILE A 17 -3.70 -5.61 7.46
N GLY A 18 -4.34 -6.66 6.94
CA GLY A 18 -5.57 -6.57 6.14
C GLY A 18 -6.63 -5.61 6.71
N PRO A 19 -7.00 -5.70 8.01
CA PRO A 19 -7.95 -4.78 8.62
C PRO A 19 -7.54 -3.30 8.58
N ILE A 20 -6.24 -3.00 8.76
CA ILE A 20 -5.71 -1.62 8.64
C ILE A 20 -5.86 -1.13 7.20
N ARG A 21 -5.50 -1.99 6.23
CA ARG A 21 -5.65 -1.67 4.81
C ARG A 21 -7.10 -1.36 4.47
N ASP A 22 -8.02 -2.23 4.89
CA ASP A 22 -9.45 -2.10 4.57
C ASP A 22 -10.04 -0.83 5.21
N TRP A 23 -9.57 -0.44 6.39
CA TRP A 23 -9.93 0.82 7.05
C TRP A 23 -9.38 2.06 6.31
N LEU A 24 -8.14 2.00 5.83
CA LEU A 24 -7.54 3.09 5.03
C LEU A 24 -8.19 3.20 3.65
N SER A 25 -8.61 2.08 3.06
CA SER A 25 -9.21 2.03 1.72
C SER A 25 -10.71 2.33 1.69
N ARG A 26 -11.34 2.65 2.83
CA ARG A 26 -12.77 2.99 2.85
C ARG A 26 -13.14 4.25 2.05
N PHE A 27 -12.15 5.09 1.77
CA PHE A 27 -12.31 6.31 0.97
C PHE A 27 -11.72 6.17 -0.44
N THR A 28 -11.35 4.96 -0.83
CA THR A 28 -10.93 4.65 -2.20
C THR A 28 -12.05 3.98 -2.97
N VAL A 29 -12.20 4.38 -4.22
CA VAL A 29 -13.03 3.70 -5.21
C VAL A 29 -12.19 2.64 -5.92
N GLU A 30 -12.78 1.47 -6.17
CA GLU A 30 -12.07 0.34 -6.81
C GLU A 30 -11.64 0.69 -8.24
N ASP A 31 -12.52 1.36 -8.99
CA ASP A 31 -12.25 1.79 -10.34
C ASP A 31 -13.00 3.09 -10.73
N SER A 32 -12.75 3.56 -11.95
CA SER A 32 -13.39 4.76 -12.49
C SER A 32 -14.86 4.57 -12.84
N PHE A 33 -15.34 3.33 -13.03
CA PHE A 33 -16.75 3.03 -13.28
C PHE A 33 -17.55 3.16 -11.98
N GLN A 34 -17.01 2.65 -10.87
CA GLN A 34 -17.58 2.82 -9.54
C GLN A 34 -17.64 4.31 -9.17
N LEU A 35 -16.56 5.06 -9.42
CA LEU A 35 -16.56 6.51 -9.24
C LEU A 35 -17.67 7.20 -10.04
N LYS A 36 -17.87 6.83 -11.30
CA LYS A 36 -18.93 7.37 -12.16
C LYS A 36 -20.33 7.07 -11.59
N THR A 37 -20.51 5.87 -11.03
CA THR A 37 -21.78 5.45 -10.43
C THR A 37 -22.07 6.19 -9.14
N ASP A 38 -21.05 6.46 -8.31
CA ASP A 38 -21.21 7.10 -6.99
C ASP A 38 -21.23 8.63 -7.06
N LEU A 39 -20.67 9.21 -8.13
CA LEU A 39 -20.57 10.67 -8.32
C LEU A 39 -21.92 11.41 -8.14
N PRO A 40 -23.07 10.92 -8.64
CA PRO A 40 -24.36 11.60 -8.49
C PRO A 40 -24.80 11.74 -7.03
N ASP A 41 -24.43 10.78 -6.16
CA ASP A 41 -24.85 10.75 -4.75
C ASP A 41 -23.90 11.55 -3.85
N ILE A 42 -22.64 11.71 -4.27
CA ILE A 42 -21.65 12.55 -3.60
C ILE A 42 -21.96 14.00 -3.97
N GLY A 43 -22.64 14.77 -3.11
CA GLY A 43 -23.02 16.17 -3.38
C GLY A 43 -21.85 17.09 -3.77
N TYR A 44 -21.44 17.07 -5.04
CA TYR A 44 -20.17 17.61 -5.52
C TYR A 44 -20.22 19.09 -5.92
N ARG A 45 -21.35 19.78 -5.69
CA ARG A 45 -21.56 21.17 -6.12
C ARG A 45 -20.50 22.15 -5.58
N ASN A 46 -19.83 21.80 -4.47
CA ASN A 46 -18.72 22.57 -3.87
C ASN A 46 -17.40 21.76 -3.76
N CYS A 47 -17.26 20.68 -4.51
CA CYS A 47 -16.04 19.86 -4.52
C CYS A 47 -15.15 20.22 -5.73
N PHE A 48 -13.84 20.04 -5.58
CA PHE A 48 -12.90 20.09 -6.69
C PHE A 48 -12.32 18.69 -6.92
N LEU A 49 -12.34 18.23 -8.17
CA LEU A 49 -11.73 16.96 -8.55
C LEU A 49 -10.26 17.22 -8.93
N ALA A 50 -9.34 16.61 -8.18
CA ALA A 50 -7.92 16.63 -8.51
C ALA A 50 -7.52 15.28 -9.11
N LEU A 51 -6.99 15.31 -10.34
CA LEU A 51 -6.37 14.16 -10.96
C LEU A 51 -4.85 14.29 -10.85
N HIS A 52 -4.22 13.35 -10.16
CA HIS A 52 -2.77 13.29 -10.06
C HIS A 52 -2.24 12.19 -10.98
N ASP A 53 -1.40 12.58 -11.93
CA ASP A 53 -0.65 11.62 -12.73
C ASP A 53 0.59 11.18 -11.93
N VAL A 54 0.47 10.06 -11.24
CA VAL A 54 1.57 9.52 -10.44
C VAL A 54 2.37 8.59 -11.34
N THR A 55 3.55 9.05 -11.77
CA THR A 55 4.41 8.36 -12.75
C THR A 55 4.91 6.99 -12.29
N SER A 56 4.92 6.74 -10.97
CA SER A 56 5.09 5.41 -10.39
C SER A 56 4.83 5.46 -8.88
N LEU A 57 3.73 4.87 -8.41
CA LEU A 57 3.41 4.78 -6.98
C LEU A 57 4.38 3.90 -6.21
N PHE A 58 5.07 2.99 -6.89
CA PHE A 58 5.85 1.96 -6.22
C PHE A 58 7.35 2.22 -6.22
N THR A 59 7.86 3.07 -7.13
CA THR A 59 9.30 3.40 -7.17
C THR A 59 9.63 4.74 -6.52
N ASN A 60 8.64 5.60 -6.30
CA ASN A 60 8.84 6.93 -5.71
C ASN A 60 8.35 7.06 -4.25
N ILE A 61 7.79 6.00 -3.68
CA ILE A 61 7.41 5.96 -2.27
C ILE A 61 8.56 5.34 -1.48
N SER A 62 9.04 6.06 -0.47
CA SER A 62 10.03 5.53 0.47
C SER A 62 9.44 4.33 1.22
N VAL A 63 10.10 3.19 1.13
CA VAL A 63 9.75 1.98 1.92
C VAL A 63 9.73 2.31 3.42
N GLU A 64 10.67 3.14 3.88
CA GLU A 64 10.73 3.54 5.29
C GLU A 64 9.49 4.32 5.72
N GLU A 65 9.03 5.23 4.86
CA GLU A 65 7.84 6.01 5.11
C GLU A 65 6.58 5.12 5.12
N ALA A 66 6.45 4.22 4.14
CA ALA A 66 5.35 3.27 4.07
C ALA A 66 5.28 2.35 5.30
N VAL A 67 6.43 1.79 5.72
CA VAL A 67 6.54 0.99 6.95
C VAL A 67 6.17 1.83 8.16
N GLY A 68 6.65 3.07 8.23
CA GLY A 68 6.32 4.02 9.30
C GLY A 68 4.82 4.28 9.43
N GLN A 69 4.12 4.48 8.31
CA GLN A 69 2.67 4.69 8.29
C GLN A 69 1.91 3.47 8.83
N VAL A 70 2.27 2.26 8.39
CA VAL A 70 1.63 1.03 8.89
C VAL A 70 1.89 0.85 10.39
N CYS A 71 3.11 1.16 10.85
CA CYS A 71 3.48 1.02 12.26
C CYS A 71 2.72 1.95 13.20
N LYS A 72 2.15 3.06 12.72
CA LYS A 72 1.25 3.92 13.52
C LYS A 72 0.00 3.16 13.98
N HIS A 73 -0.39 2.12 13.26
CA HIS A 73 -1.53 1.25 13.54
C HIS A 73 -1.12 -0.08 14.18
N ALA A 74 0.11 -0.20 14.71
CA ALA A 74 0.60 -1.46 15.28
C ALA A 74 -0.28 -1.97 16.43
N HIS A 75 -0.83 -1.05 17.24
CA HIS A 75 -1.75 -1.39 18.32
C HIS A 75 -3.05 -2.04 17.80
N ASP A 76 -3.55 -1.61 16.64
CA ASP A 76 -4.80 -2.10 16.06
C ASP A 76 -4.70 -3.57 15.62
N VAL A 77 -3.47 -4.04 15.36
CA VAL A 77 -3.17 -5.44 15.03
C VAL A 77 -2.57 -6.23 16.20
N GLY A 78 -2.51 -5.62 17.39
CA GLY A 78 -2.02 -6.28 18.60
C GLY A 78 -0.51 -6.48 18.66
N PHE A 79 0.28 -5.61 18.00
CA PHE A 79 1.73 -5.70 17.98
C PHE A 79 2.41 -4.49 18.64
N PRO A 80 3.55 -4.71 19.33
CA PRO A 80 4.49 -3.63 19.61
C PRO A 80 5.00 -3.04 18.30
N MET A 81 5.11 -1.71 18.25
CA MET A 81 5.52 -0.97 17.05
C MET A 81 6.88 -1.45 16.52
N ASP A 82 7.86 -1.65 17.40
CA ASP A 82 9.22 -2.06 17.02
C ASP A 82 9.27 -3.48 16.45
N GLU A 83 8.44 -4.39 16.95
CA GLU A 83 8.33 -5.75 16.45
C GLU A 83 7.70 -5.78 15.05
N LEU A 84 6.59 -5.05 14.86
CA LEU A 84 5.94 -4.94 13.56
C LEU A 84 6.88 -4.30 12.54
N LYS A 85 7.59 -3.24 12.92
CA LYS A 85 8.60 -2.57 12.07
C LYS A 85 9.71 -3.53 11.67
N THR A 86 10.19 -4.36 12.59
CA THR A 86 11.23 -5.37 12.32
C THR A 86 10.73 -6.43 11.35
N LEU A 87 9.52 -6.95 11.54
CA LEU A 87 8.92 -7.97 10.68
C LEU A 87 8.67 -7.43 9.26
N LEU A 88 8.18 -6.20 9.15
CA LEU A 88 7.98 -5.53 7.86
C LEU A 88 9.31 -5.32 7.12
N ASN A 89 10.34 -4.82 7.81
CA ASN A 89 11.65 -4.64 7.19
C ASN A 89 12.24 -5.95 6.67
N LYS A 90 12.09 -7.06 7.41
CA LYS A 90 12.50 -8.39 6.93
C LYS A 90 11.75 -8.85 5.68
N CYS A 91 10.51 -8.39 5.48
CA CYS A 91 9.71 -8.77 4.32
C CYS A 91 9.94 -7.87 3.10
N VAL A 92 10.40 -6.64 3.31
CA VAL A 92 10.55 -5.65 2.23
C VAL A 92 12.00 -5.41 1.84
N ARG A 93 12.96 -5.46 2.78
CA ARG A 93 14.38 -5.15 2.53
C ARG A 93 15.25 -6.38 2.37
N ASP A 94 14.96 -7.47 3.07
CA ASP A 94 15.75 -8.71 3.02
C ASP A 94 15.30 -9.67 1.90
N VAL A 95 14.66 -9.14 0.84
CA VAL A 95 14.20 -9.95 -0.29
C VAL A 95 15.33 -10.12 -1.29
N GLN A 96 15.86 -11.34 -1.37
CA GLN A 96 16.74 -11.73 -2.46
C GLN A 96 15.90 -12.15 -3.67
N SER A 97 16.12 -11.49 -4.80
CA SER A 97 15.45 -11.80 -6.06
C SER A 97 16.43 -12.44 -7.03
N SER A 98 16.09 -13.59 -7.60
CA SER A 98 16.88 -14.18 -8.67
C SER A 98 16.35 -13.74 -10.03
N PHE A 99 17.18 -13.14 -10.86
CA PHE A 99 16.85 -12.86 -12.26
C PHE A 99 17.98 -13.36 -13.18
N ASN A 100 17.62 -14.16 -14.18
CA ASN A 100 18.56 -14.75 -15.13
C ASN A 100 19.76 -15.47 -14.46
N GLY A 101 19.49 -16.25 -13.40
CA GLY A 101 20.52 -16.98 -12.65
C GLY A 101 21.42 -16.13 -11.75
N LYS A 102 21.25 -14.80 -11.73
CA LYS A 102 21.93 -13.89 -10.82
C LYS A 102 21.03 -13.52 -9.65
N LEU A 103 21.61 -13.52 -8.45
CA LEU A 103 20.95 -13.04 -7.24
C LEU A 103 21.14 -11.53 -7.14
N TYR A 104 20.04 -10.83 -6.88
CA TYR A 104 19.99 -9.41 -6.62
C TYR A 104 19.47 -9.20 -5.20
N ASN A 105 20.22 -8.42 -4.44
CA ASN A 105 19.78 -7.91 -3.14
C ASN A 105 19.23 -6.50 -3.41
N GLY A 106 17.94 -6.28 -3.18
CA GLY A 106 17.33 -4.98 -3.43
C GLY A 106 15.88 -4.92 -2.97
N GLU A 107 15.41 -3.69 -2.70
CA GLU A 107 13.99 -3.42 -2.45
C GLU A 107 13.17 -3.86 -3.68
N PRO A 108 12.08 -4.63 -3.50
CA PRO A 108 11.28 -5.08 -4.61
C PRO A 108 10.69 -3.87 -5.34
N ALA A 109 11.07 -3.70 -6.61
CA ALA A 109 10.36 -2.83 -7.52
C ALA A 109 9.01 -3.49 -7.82
N TRP A 110 7.98 -3.13 -7.06
CA TRP A 110 6.60 -3.39 -7.45
C TRP A 110 6.37 -2.50 -8.68
N THR A 111 6.10 -3.07 -9.84
CA THR A 111 5.80 -2.28 -11.04
C THR A 111 4.36 -2.53 -11.40
N ASP A 112 3.46 -1.70 -10.89
CA ASP A 112 2.13 -1.52 -11.47
C ASP A 112 1.75 -0.03 -11.37
N THR A 113 1.57 0.64 -12.50
CA THR A 113 1.05 2.01 -12.53
C THR A 113 -0.41 2.01 -12.07
N CYS A 114 -0.68 2.46 -10.83
CA CYS A 114 -2.04 2.77 -10.39
C CYS A 114 -2.32 4.27 -10.56
N ARG A 115 -3.50 4.62 -11.10
CA ARG A 115 -4.03 6.00 -11.07
C ARG A 115 -4.87 6.16 -9.82
N CYS A 116 -4.54 7.12 -8.97
CA CYS A 116 -5.34 7.45 -7.78
C CYS A 116 -6.27 8.63 -8.08
N PHE A 117 -7.54 8.51 -7.70
CA PHE A 117 -8.52 9.60 -7.73
C PHE A 117 -8.73 10.14 -6.31
N HIS A 118 -8.70 11.46 -6.14
CA HIS A 118 -8.96 12.10 -4.84
C HIS A 118 -10.00 13.22 -5.01
N VAL A 119 -11.05 13.18 -4.19
CA VAL A 119 -12.12 14.18 -4.17
C VAL A 119 -12.01 14.94 -2.85
N ASN A 120 -11.77 16.25 -2.92
CA ASN A 120 -11.69 17.11 -1.73
C ASN A 120 -12.85 18.11 -1.69
N THR A 121 -13.36 18.36 -0.49
CA THR A 121 -14.31 19.42 -0.18
C THR A 121 -13.57 20.74 0.02
N ARG A 122 -14.06 21.83 -0.57
CA ARG A 122 -13.56 23.18 -0.26
C ARG A 122 -14.11 23.61 1.10
N GLU A 123 -13.21 24.00 2.00
CA GLU A 123 -13.52 24.87 3.14
C GLU A 123 -13.92 26.28 2.67
#